data_AF-A0A2R6I753-F1
#
_entry.id   AF-A0A2R6I753-F1
#
_cell.length_a   1.000
_cell.length_b   1.000
_cell.length_c   1.000
_cell.angle_alpha   90.00
_cell.angle_beta   90.00
_cell.angle_gamma   90.00
#
_symmetry.space_group_name_H-M   'P 1'
#
loop_
_entity.id
_entity.type
_entity.pdbx_description
1 polymer ?
#
loop_
_entity_poly.entity_id
_entity_poly.type
_entity_poly.pdbx_seq_one_letter_code
_entity_poly.pdbx_strand_id
1 'polypeptide(L)' 'MVDLDLPDLLRGTAILSVVGLCLVVAGVAVVAVVAEAYQTWTWYFRMEQAISAGTPIALGFTGLAIVSSFGLVYAAGD' A
#
# COMPACT_ATOMS: atom_id res chain seq x y z
N MET A 1 14.20 -24.63 -5.84
CA MET A 1 12.86 -24.26 -5.34
C MET A 1 13.10 -23.74 -3.93
N VAL A 2 12.84 -22.46 -3.65
CA VAL A 2 13.04 -21.92 -2.30
C VAL A 2 11.85 -22.38 -1.47
N ASP A 3 12.08 -23.30 -0.53
CA ASP A 3 11.07 -23.68 0.45
C ASP A 3 10.99 -22.56 1.50
N LEU A 4 10.01 -21.67 1.35
CA LEU A 4 9.70 -20.65 2.34
C LEU A 4 8.71 -21.21 3.34
N ASP A 5 9.08 -21.22 4.61
CA ASP A 5 8.14 -21.55 5.68
C ASP A 5 6.99 -20.54 5.71
N LEU A 6 5.78 -21.02 6.04
CA LEU A 6 4.58 -20.19 6.08
C LEU A 6 4.76 -18.91 6.94
N PRO A 7 5.39 -18.95 8.13
CA PRO A 7 5.67 -17.74 8.92
C PRO A 7 6.55 -16.72 8.18
N ASP A 8 7.57 -17.17 7.45
CA ASP A 8 8.46 -16.27 6.70
C ASP A 8 7.75 -15.62 5.52
N LEU A 9 6.87 -16.38 4.84
CA LEU A 9 6.00 -15.85 3.79
C LEU A 9 5.03 -14.80 4.34
N LEU A 10 4.38 -15.09 5.48
CA LEU A 10 3.45 -14.16 6.12
C LEU A 10 4.17 -12.89 6.60
N ARG A 11 5.38 -13.02 7.15
CA ARG A 11 6.19 -11.86 7.55
C ARG A 11 6.62 -11.03 6.34
N GLY A 12 7.10 -11.68 5.28
CA GLY A 12 7.49 -11.02 4.04
C GLY A 12 6.32 -10.26 3.41
N THR A 13 5.15 -10.88 3.32
CA THR A 13 3.93 -10.26 2.77
C THR A 13 3.42 -9.11 3.63
N ALA A 14 3.46 -9.22 4.97
CA ALA A 14 3.10 -8.12 5.88
C ALA A 14 4.01 -6.90 5.67
N ILE A 15 5.32 -7.10 5.63
CA ILE A 15 6.28 -6.01 5.44
C ILE A 15 6.10 -5.37 4.06
N LEU A 16 6.06 -6.18 3.00
CA LEU A 16 5.92 -5.70 1.63
C LEU A 16 4.60 -4.97 1.40
N SER A 17 3.51 -5.42 2.03
CA SER A 17 2.22 -4.74 1.91
C SER A 17 2.21 -3.38 2.60
N VAL A 18 2.80 -3.26 3.79
CA VAL A 18 2.93 -1.96 4.47
C VAL A 18 3.85 -1.02 3.69
N VAL A 19 4.99 -1.50 3.20
CA VAL A 19 5.90 -0.69 2.37
C VAL A 19 5.20 -0.25 1.09
N GLY A 20 4.51 -1.16 0.42
CA GLY A 20 3.71 -0.88 -0.78
C GLY A 20 2.64 0.20 -0.51
N LEU A 21 1.92 0.09 0.61
CA LEU A 21 0.95 1.09 1.04
C LEU A 21 1.59 2.48 1.22
N CYS A 22 2.73 2.55 1.92
CA CYS A 22 3.46 3.80 2.11
C CYS A 22 3.90 4.42 0.78
N LEU A 23 4.36 3.60 -0.18
CA LEU A 23 4.77 4.08 -1.50
C LEU A 23 3.59 4.61 -2.31
N VAL A 24 2.42 3.95 -2.26
CA VAL A 24 1.20 4.43 -2.91
C VAL A 24 0.79 5.79 -2.34
N VAL A 25 0.75 5.92 -1.01
CA VAL A 25 0.41 7.17 -0.33
C VAL A 25 1.42 8.27 -0.68
N ALA A 26 2.72 7.97 -0.67
CA ALA A 26 3.76 8.91 -1.04
C ALA A 26 3.62 9.38 -2.50
N GLY A 27 3.31 8.47 -3.42
CA GLY A 27 3.07 8.81 -4.83
C GLY A 27 1.90 9.78 -5.00
N VAL A 28 0.77 9.50 -4.35
CA VAL A 28 -0.40 10.41 -4.36
C VAL A 28 -0.07 11.76 -3.72
N ALA A 29 0.65 11.75 -2.59
CA ALA A 29 1.07 12.97 -1.90
C ALA A 29 1.98 13.86 -2.77
N VAL A 30 2.90 13.28 -3.55
CA VAL A 30 3.73 14.04 -4.49
C VAL A 30 2.85 14.75 -5.52
N VAL A 31 1.86 14.08 -6.09
CA VAL A 31 0.94 14.70 -7.07
C VAL A 31 0.13 15.82 -6.42
N ALA A 32 -0.30 15.65 -5.17
CA ALA A 32 -1.02 16.69 -4.42
C ALA A 32 -0.15 17.93 -4.19
N VAL A 33 1.11 17.77 -3.75
CA VAL A 33 2.06 18.88 -3.57
C VAL A 33 2.30 19.61 -4.89
N VAL A 34 2.44 18.88 -6.00
CA VAL A 34 2.59 19.47 -7.33
C VAL A 34 1.33 20.25 -7.74
N ALA A 35 0.14 19.72 -7.47
CA ALA A 35 -1.11 20.41 -7.78
C ALA A 35 -1.25 21.72 -7.00
N GLU A 36 -0.89 21.72 -5.72
CA GLU A 36 -0.87 22.93 -4.90
C GLU A 36 0.20 23.94 -5.33
N ALA A 37 1.33 23.47 -5.88
CA ALA A 37 2.38 24.36 -6.37
C ALA A 37 1.99 25.10 -7.67
N TYR A 38 1.23 24.44 -8.57
CA TYR A 38 0.82 25.04 -9.84
C TYR A 38 -0.56 25.71 -9.81
N GLN A 39 -1.46 25.26 -8.92
CA GLN A 39 -2.80 25.83 -8.71
C GLN A 39 -3.66 25.94 -9.98
N THR A 40 -3.50 25.00 -10.92
CA THR A 40 -4.33 24.95 -12.12
C THR A 40 -5.33 23.80 -12.04
N TRP A 41 -6.49 24.00 -12.68
CA TRP A 41 -7.54 22.98 -12.78
C TRP A 41 -7.02 21.65 -13.34
N THR A 42 -6.11 21.69 -14.32
CA THR A 42 -5.51 20.48 -14.90
C THR A 42 -4.76 19.66 -13.85
N TRP A 43 -4.04 20.30 -12.94
CA TRP A 43 -3.31 19.57 -11.90
C TRP A 43 -4.22 19.04 -10.79
N TYR A 44 -5.28 19.77 -10.44
CA TYR A 44 -6.30 19.26 -9.52
C TYR A 44 -7.00 18.01 -10.07
N PHE A 45 -7.34 17.98 -11.36
CA PHE A 45 -7.86 16.76 -12.00
C PHE A 45 -6.86 15.60 -11.99
N ARG A 46 -5.57 15.88 -12.21
CA ARG A 46 -4.52 14.85 -12.12
C ARG A 46 -4.39 14.30 -10.70
N MET A 47 -4.53 15.15 -9.67
CA MET A 47 -4.58 14.73 -8.27
C MET A 47 -5.78 13.82 -8.01
N GLU A 48 -6.97 14.19 -8.50
CA GLU A 48 -8.17 13.36 -8.36
C GLU A 48 -8.01 11.99 -9.05
N GLN A 49 -7.44 11.95 -10.26
CA GLN A 49 -7.12 10.71 -10.96
C GLN A 49 -6.09 9.87 -10.19
N ALA A 50 -5.06 10.50 -9.62
CA ALA A 50 -4.05 9.81 -8.80
C ALA A 50 -4.68 9.19 -7.54
N ILE A 51 -5.57 9.92 -6.85
CA ILE A 51 -6.31 9.40 -5.69
C ILE A 51 -7.22 8.23 -6.11
N SER A 52 -7.98 8.41 -7.20
CA SER A 52 -8.90 7.39 -7.72
C SER A 52 -8.18 6.10 -8.09
N ALA A 53 -7.01 6.20 -8.75
CA ALA A 53 -6.19 5.04 -9.08
C ALA A 53 -5.46 4.45 -7.87
N GLY A 54 -4.98 5.29 -6.94
CA GLY A 54 -4.24 4.87 -5.75
C GLY A 54 -5.11 4.17 -4.71
N THR A 55 -6.36 4.59 -4.54
CA THR A 55 -7.30 4.06 -3.53
C THR A 55 -7.49 2.54 -3.60
N PRO A 56 -7.85 1.93 -4.75
CA PRO A 56 -8.03 0.48 -4.82
C PRO A 56 -6.73 -0.28 -4.56
N ILE A 57 -5.57 0.26 -4.97
CA ILE A 57 -4.26 -0.35 -4.73
C ILE A 57 -3.93 -0.31 -3.22
N ALA A 58 -4.16 0.84 -2.58
CA ALA A 58 -3.99 1.01 -1.14
C ALA A 58 -4.90 0.07 -0.34
N LEU A 59 -6.15 -0.12 -0.77
CA LEU A 59 -7.06 -1.10 -0.17
C LEU A 59 -6.54 -2.53 -0.31
N GLY A 60 -6.00 -2.90 -1.47
CA GLY A 60 -5.37 -4.21 -1.69
C GLY A 60 -4.21 -4.45 -0.73
N PHE A 61 -3.29 -3.50 -0.61
CA PHE A 61 -2.17 -3.59 0.34
C PHE A 61 -2.64 -3.63 1.79
N THR A 62 -3.65 -2.84 2.15
CA THR A 62 -4.24 -2.85 3.50
C THR A 62 -4.83 -4.22 3.82
N GLY A 63 -5.59 -4.81 2.89
CA GLY A 63 -6.14 -6.16 3.05
C GLY A 63 -5.05 -7.22 3.23
N LEU A 64 -3.99 -7.16 2.42
CA LEU A 64 -2.85 -8.07 2.56
C LEU A 64 -2.14 -7.89 3.90
N ALA A 65 -1.93 -6.65 4.37
CA ALA A 65 -1.31 -6.36 5.65
C ALA A 65 -2.13 -6.93 6.82
N ILE A 66 -3.46 -6.79 6.77
CA ILE A 66 -4.36 -7.36 7.77
C ILE A 66 -4.27 -8.89 7.77
N VAL A 67 -4.50 -9.53 6.63
CA VAL A 67 -4.53 -11.00 6.53
C VAL A 67 -3.20 -11.62 6.97
N SER A 68 -2.07 -11.07 6.51
CA SER A 68 -0.74 -11.56 6.88
C SER A 68 -0.42 -11.36 8.36
N SER A 69 -0.81 -10.23 8.94
CA SER A 69 -0.61 -9.94 10.37
C SER A 69 -1.42 -10.89 11.25
N PHE A 70 -2.71 -11.10 10.94
CA PHE A 70 -3.53 -12.07 11.67
C PHE A 70 -3.03 -13.51 11.47
N GLY A 71 -2.57 -13.86 10.27
CA GLY A 71 -1.93 -15.15 9.99
C GLY A 71 -0.69 -15.39 10.85
N LEU A 72 0.16 -14.37 11.05
CA LEU A 72 1.33 -14.48 11.93
C LEU A 72 0.94 -14.72 13.39
N VAL A 73 -0.07 -14.00 13.88
CA VAL A 73 -0.58 -14.18 15.26
C VAL A 73 -1.12 -15.59 15.44
N TYR A 74 -1.89 -16.10 14.48
CA TYR A 74 -2.41 -17.46 14.50
C TYR A 74 -1.27 -18.49 14.50
N ALA A 75 -0.31 -18.38 13.57
CA ALA A 75 0.81 -19.31 13.46
C ALA A 75 1.79 -19.28 14.65
N ALA A 76 1.76 -18.23 15.47
CA ALA A 76 2.56 -18.14 16.70
C ALA A 76 1.87 -18.76 17.93
N GLY A 77 0.57 -19.07 17.83
CA GLY A 77 -0.23 -19.65 18.90
C GLY A 77 -0.37 -21.18 18.84
N ASP A 78 -0.02 -21.80 17.70
CA ASP A 78 0.17 -23.25 17.51
C ASP A 78 1.61 -23.64 17.88
#